data_AF-W7Y9W8-F1
#
_entry.id   AF-W7Y9W8-F1
#
_cell.length_a   1.000
_cell.length_b   1.000
_cell.length_c   1.000
_cell.angle_alpha   90.00
_cell.angle_beta   90.00
_cell.angle_gamma   90.00
#
_symmetry.space_group_name_H-M   'P 1'
#
loop_
_entity.id
_entity.type
_entity.pdbx_description
1 polymer ?
#
loop_
_entity_poly.entity_id
_entity_poly.type
_entity_poly.pdbx_seq_one_letter_code
_entity_poly.pdbx_strand_id
1 'polypeptide(L)'
;MKAYLNLDEEKLKKILDIKLKVFRREMSPAEAKKLVNDSFTFITPEEFAYGEQHILEYGITDEVMVEGMDDIIDIFEDVLRTEDSHLPQGHPIQTYLNEVDALEALLRGIEAKMNTKFIKNEWLELYDKLRQINTHFSRKQKKPLKL
;
A
#
# COMPACT_ATOMS: atom_id res chain seq x y z
N MET A 1 -4.99 18.66 -8.57
CA MET A 1 -4.83 17.42 -9.36
C MET A 1 -6.11 16.61 -9.22
N LYS A 2 -7.01 16.71 -10.21
CA LYS A 2 -8.30 15.99 -10.28
C LYS A 2 -8.46 15.50 -11.72
N ALA A 3 -7.77 14.43 -12.07
CA ALA A 3 -7.92 13.69 -13.32
C ALA A 3 -7.08 12.42 -13.18
N TYR A 4 -7.54 11.29 -13.73
CA TYR A 4 -6.94 9.93 -13.69
C TYR A 4 -7.45 8.96 -12.62
N LEU A 5 -8.64 9.17 -12.09
CA LEU A 5 -9.37 8.10 -11.41
C LEU A 5 -10.75 8.05 -12.05
N ASN A 6 -10.89 7.19 -13.07
CA ASN A 6 -12.18 6.81 -13.63
C ASN A 6 -12.86 5.85 -12.62
N LEU A 7 -12.91 6.28 -11.35
CA LEU A 7 -13.46 5.50 -10.26
C LEU A 7 -14.97 5.58 -10.37
N ASP A 8 -15.58 4.40 -10.36
CA ASP A 8 -17.02 4.27 -10.32
C ASP A 8 -17.55 4.85 -8.99
N GLU A 9 -18.15 6.04 -9.04
CA GLU A 9 -18.68 6.71 -7.86
C GLU A 9 -19.75 5.87 -7.13
N GLU A 10 -20.51 5.03 -7.85
CA GLU A 10 -21.49 4.14 -7.23
C GLU A 10 -20.80 3.01 -6.47
N LYS A 11 -19.74 2.44 -7.07
CA LYS A 11 -18.90 1.43 -6.41
C LYS A 11 -18.26 1.99 -5.13
N LEU A 12 -17.69 3.19 -5.18
CA LEU A 12 -17.08 3.85 -4.02
C LEU A 12 -18.09 4.12 -2.90
N LYS A 13 -19.29 4.63 -3.25
CA LYS A 13 -20.38 4.86 -2.28
C LYS A 13 -20.80 3.55 -1.61
N LYS A 14 -20.88 2.46 -2.38
CA LYS A 14 -21.26 1.14 -1.85
C LYS A 14 -20.19 0.57 -0.91
N ILE A 15 -18.90 0.72 -1.25
CA ILE A 15 -17.79 0.34 -0.36
C ILE A 15 -17.87 1.11 0.95
N LEU A 16 -18.06 2.43 0.89
CA LEU A 16 -18.18 3.28 2.07
C LEU A 16 -19.39 2.91 2.94
N ASP A 17 -20.56 2.66 2.34
CA ASP A 17 -21.77 2.24 3.05
C ASP A 17 -21.59 0.92 3.81
N ILE A 18 -20.95 -0.08 3.17
CA ILE A 18 -20.64 -1.36 3.82
C ILE A 18 -19.70 -1.15 5.02
N LYS A 19 -18.62 -0.37 4.83
CA LYS A 19 -17.69 -0.07 5.94
C LYS A 19 -18.40 0.63 7.10
N LEU A 20 -19.24 1.63 6.83
CA LEU A 20 -19.98 2.36 7.86
C LEU A 20 -20.94 1.46 8.64
N LYS A 21 -21.66 0.55 7.96
CA LYS A 21 -22.58 -0.40 8.62
C LYS A 21 -21.85 -1.33 9.57
N VAL A 22 -20.65 -1.78 9.19
CA VAL A 22 -19.80 -2.63 10.04
C VAL A 22 -19.29 -1.84 11.25
N PHE A 23 -18.73 -0.64 11.05
CA PHE A 23 -18.26 0.21 12.15
C PHE A 23 -19.37 0.60 13.13
N ARG A 24 -20.60 0.79 12.63
CA ARG A 24 -21.79 1.08 13.46
C ARG A 24 -22.41 -0.15 14.11
N ARG A 25 -21.87 -1.35 13.84
CA ARG A 25 -22.43 -2.65 14.28
C ARG A 25 -23.87 -2.88 13.80
N GLU A 26 -24.24 -2.26 12.68
CA GLU A 26 -25.51 -2.49 11.98
C GLU A 26 -25.47 -3.75 11.10
N MET A 27 -24.26 -4.25 10.80
CA MET A 27 -24.01 -5.46 10.01
C MET A 27 -22.84 -6.23 10.63
N SER A 28 -22.95 -7.55 10.71
CA SER A 28 -21.84 -8.38 11.19
C SER A 28 -20.75 -8.52 10.12
N PRO A 29 -19.47 -8.73 10.51
CA PRO A 29 -18.39 -8.96 9.54
C PRO A 29 -18.65 -10.13 8.59
N ALA A 30 -19.26 -11.22 9.07
CA ALA A 30 -19.60 -12.37 8.24
C ALA A 30 -20.63 -12.04 7.15
N GLU A 31 -21.67 -11.27 7.49
CA GLU A 31 -22.69 -10.81 6.54
C GLU A 31 -22.09 -9.81 5.54
N ALA A 32 -21.25 -8.90 6.01
CA ALA A 32 -20.54 -7.94 5.18
C ALA A 32 -19.62 -8.64 4.18
N LYS A 33 -18.84 -9.64 4.62
CA LYS A 33 -17.95 -10.43 3.75
C LYS A 33 -18.72 -11.11 2.62
N LYS A 34 -19.87 -11.72 2.94
CA LYS A 34 -20.75 -12.31 1.93
C LYS A 34 -21.26 -11.25 0.95
N LEU A 35 -21.76 -10.12 1.46
CA LEU A 35 -22.26 -9.03 0.62
C LEU A 35 -21.18 -8.47 -0.30
N VAL A 36 -19.95 -8.33 0.18
CA VAL A 36 -18.80 -7.86 -0.60
C VAL A 36 -18.47 -8.84 -1.72
N ASN A 37 -18.36 -10.13 -1.42
CA ASN A 37 -18.09 -11.17 -2.40
C ASN A 37 -19.20 -11.30 -3.46
N ASP A 38 -20.46 -11.09 -3.09
CA ASP A 38 -21.59 -11.07 -4.03
C ASP A 38 -21.65 -9.77 -4.86
N SER A 39 -21.13 -8.67 -4.32
CA SER A 39 -21.27 -7.33 -4.90
C SER A 39 -20.11 -6.91 -5.80
N PHE A 40 -18.91 -7.44 -5.57
CA PHE A 40 -17.70 -6.97 -6.23
C PHE A 40 -16.90 -8.15 -6.76
N THR A 41 -16.51 -8.07 -8.03
CA THR A 41 -15.57 -9.04 -8.60
C THR A 41 -14.13 -8.76 -8.18
N PHE A 42 -13.76 -7.48 -8.08
CA PHE A 42 -12.48 -7.02 -7.54
C PHE A 42 -12.57 -5.59 -7.02
N ILE A 43 -11.72 -5.25 -6.05
CA ILE A 43 -11.54 -3.93 -5.48
C ILE A 43 -10.04 -3.61 -5.46
N THR A 44 -9.69 -2.42 -5.93
CA THR A 44 -8.30 -1.91 -5.92
C THR A 44 -7.94 -1.31 -4.56
N PRO A 45 -6.64 -1.23 -4.19
CA PRO A 45 -6.21 -0.56 -2.97
C PRO A 45 -6.66 0.91 -2.91
N GLU A 46 -6.68 1.62 -4.04
CA GLU A 46 -7.16 3.00 -4.09
C GLU A 46 -8.65 3.12 -3.76
N GLU A 47 -9.49 2.24 -4.30
CA GLU A 47 -10.93 2.18 -3.99
C GLU A 47 -11.19 1.82 -2.53
N PHE A 48 -10.37 0.92 -1.97
CA PHE A 48 -10.46 0.55 -0.57
C PHE A 48 -10.07 1.72 0.36
N ALA A 49 -8.96 2.39 0.07
CA ALA A 49 -8.45 3.52 0.85
C ALA A 49 -9.36 4.77 0.77
N TYR A 50 -10.11 4.94 -0.33
CA TYR A 50 -11.09 6.01 -0.46
C TYR A 50 -12.10 5.99 0.70
N GLY A 51 -12.64 4.82 1.03
CA GLY A 51 -13.59 4.70 2.13
C GLY A 51 -12.99 5.17 3.47
N GLU A 52 -11.73 4.87 3.73
CA GLU A 52 -11.02 5.24 4.96
C GLU A 52 -10.87 6.75 5.14
N GLN A 53 -10.52 7.45 4.06
CA GLN A 53 -10.36 8.92 4.10
C GLN A 53 -11.67 9.64 4.44
N HIS A 54 -12.80 9.05 4.07
CA HIS A 54 -14.12 9.65 4.28
C HIS A 54 -14.81 9.19 5.57
N ILE A 55 -14.42 8.06 6.17
CA ILE A 55 -15.07 7.51 7.38
C ILE A 55 -15.06 8.50 8.56
N LEU A 56 -14.00 9.29 8.73
CA LEU A 56 -13.91 10.34 9.75
C LEU A 56 -15.01 11.41 9.60
N GLU A 57 -15.41 11.73 8.36
CA GLU A 57 -16.47 12.70 8.06
C GLU A 57 -17.86 12.21 8.54
N TYR A 58 -18.01 10.90 8.79
CA TYR A 58 -19.24 10.27 9.27
C TYR A 58 -19.24 10.00 10.78
N GLY A 59 -18.31 10.59 11.53
CA GLY A 59 -18.29 10.57 12.99
C GLY A 59 -17.69 9.31 13.63
N ILE A 60 -16.95 8.51 12.86
CA ILE A 60 -16.13 7.42 13.40
C ILE A 60 -14.81 8.02 13.88
N THR A 61 -14.39 7.71 15.10
CA THR A 61 -13.13 8.21 15.67
C THR A 61 -11.95 7.33 15.26
N ASP A 62 -10.73 7.87 15.35
CA ASP A 62 -9.50 7.12 15.08
C ASP A 62 -9.39 5.84 15.94
N GLU A 63 -9.82 5.90 17.20
CA GLU A 63 -9.81 4.76 18.13
C GLU A 63 -10.70 3.61 17.64
N VAL A 64 -11.93 3.94 17.21
CA VAL A 64 -12.88 2.94 16.67
C VAL A 64 -12.38 2.38 15.34
N MET A 65 -11.72 3.22 14.55
CA MET A 65 -11.13 2.80 13.28
C MET A 65 -10.01 1.78 13.50
N VAL A 66 -9.12 2.03 14.47
CA VAL A 66 -8.03 1.11 14.82
C VAL A 66 -8.56 -0.22 15.36
N GLU A 67 -9.58 -0.19 16.23
CA GLU A 67 -10.18 -1.41 16.79
C GLU A 67 -10.89 -2.27 15.74
N GLY A 68 -11.55 -1.65 14.76
CA GLY A 68 -12.34 -2.33 13.75
C GLY A 68 -11.62 -2.60 12.43
N MET A 69 -10.36 -2.18 12.28
CA MET A 69 -9.66 -2.26 10.99
C MET A 69 -9.44 -3.70 10.54
N ASP A 70 -9.07 -4.59 11.47
CA ASP A 70 -8.84 -6.01 11.16
C ASP A 70 -10.10 -6.66 10.58
N ASP A 71 -11.27 -6.37 11.15
CA ASP A 71 -12.56 -6.84 10.61
C ASP A 71 -12.82 -6.31 9.19
N ILE A 72 -12.50 -5.03 8.94
CA ILE A 72 -12.66 -4.42 7.61
C ILE A 72 -11.69 -5.03 6.60
N ILE A 73 -10.46 -5.36 6.99
CA ILE A 73 -9.51 -6.04 6.09
C ILE A 73 -10.04 -7.44 5.74
N ASP A 74 -10.48 -8.20 6.74
CA ASP A 74 -10.99 -9.58 6.56
C ASP A 74 -12.22 -9.65 5.65
N ILE A 75 -13.09 -8.65 5.70
CA ILE A 75 -14.29 -8.54 4.86
C ILE A 75 -13.95 -8.36 3.38
N PHE A 76 -12.87 -7.64 3.08
CA PHE A 76 -12.50 -7.25 1.71
C PHE A 76 -11.36 -8.09 1.12
N GLU A 77 -10.67 -8.90 1.92
CA GLU A 77 -9.49 -9.70 1.52
C GLU A 77 -9.69 -10.50 0.23
N ASP A 78 -10.83 -11.19 0.08
CA ASP A 78 -11.09 -12.10 -1.05
C ASP A 78 -11.20 -11.37 -2.41
N VAL A 79 -11.66 -10.11 -2.37
CA VAL A 79 -11.88 -9.27 -3.56
C VAL A 79 -10.78 -8.22 -3.75
N LEU A 80 -9.91 -8.02 -2.76
CA LEU A 80 -8.82 -7.06 -2.84
C LEU A 80 -7.79 -7.56 -3.86
N ARG A 81 -7.60 -6.79 -4.94
CA ARG A 81 -6.59 -7.07 -5.95
C ARG A 81 -5.64 -5.91 -6.03
N THR A 82 -4.40 -6.14 -5.62
CA THR A 82 -3.29 -5.26 -5.93
C THR A 82 -3.03 -5.41 -7.43
N GLU A 83 -3.68 -4.58 -8.24
CA GLU A 83 -3.19 -4.38 -9.60
C GLU A 83 -1.86 -3.62 -9.48
N ASP A 84 -0.88 -3.99 -10.30
CA ASP A 84 0.37 -3.24 -10.42
C ASP A 84 0.00 -1.84 -10.91
N SER A 85 -0.25 -0.93 -9.97
CA SER A 85 -0.52 0.45 -10.28
C SER A 85 0.78 1.01 -10.84
N HIS A 86 0.86 1.04 -12.17
CA HIS A 86 1.88 1.76 -12.89
C HIS A 86 1.68 3.23 -12.58
N LEU A 87 2.26 3.66 -11.45
CA LEU A 87 2.31 5.06 -11.07
C LEU A 87 2.97 5.82 -12.23
N PRO A 88 2.44 7.01 -12.58
CA PRO A 88 2.96 7.77 -13.71
C PRO A 88 4.46 8.01 -13.54
N GLN A 89 5.19 7.93 -14.65
CA GLN A 89 6.65 8.11 -14.66
C GLN A 89 7.03 9.45 -14.00
N GLY A 90 7.87 9.39 -12.96
CA GLY A 90 8.25 10.55 -12.16
C GLY A 90 7.48 10.73 -10.84
N HIS A 91 6.52 9.84 -10.54
CA HIS A 91 5.88 9.83 -9.22
C HIS A 91 6.91 9.45 -8.13
N PRO A 92 6.96 10.17 -6.99
CA PRO A 92 7.90 9.86 -5.91
C PRO A 92 7.80 8.41 -5.42
N ILE A 93 6.58 7.87 -5.34
CA ILE A 93 6.36 6.48 -4.90
C ILE A 93 6.92 5.48 -5.92
N GLN A 94 6.81 5.73 -7.23
CA GLN A 94 7.42 4.85 -8.24
C GLN A 94 8.94 4.84 -8.13
N THR A 95 9.54 6.01 -7.86
CA THR A 95 10.98 6.09 -7.63
C THR A 95 11.38 5.24 -6.43
N TYR A 96 10.57 5.24 -5.37
CA TYR A 96 10.83 4.39 -4.20
C TYR A 96 10.64 2.90 -4.47
N LEU A 97 9.62 2.50 -5.23
CA LEU A 97 9.43 1.11 -5.61
C LEU A 97 10.62 0.61 -6.45
N ASN A 98 11.05 1.40 -7.44
CA ASN A 98 12.23 1.08 -8.24
C ASN A 98 13.52 1.00 -7.39
N GLU A 99 13.65 1.86 -6.38
CA GLU A 99 14.76 1.80 -5.41
C GLU A 99 14.71 0.51 -4.58
N VAL A 100 13.52 0.07 -4.14
CA VAL A 100 13.32 -1.19 -3.41
C VAL A 100 13.70 -2.39 -4.29
N ASP A 101 13.23 -2.43 -5.53
CA ASP A 101 13.57 -3.51 -6.47
C ASP A 101 15.08 -3.61 -6.71
N ALA A 102 15.74 -2.46 -6.86
CA ALA A 102 17.19 -2.40 -7.03
C ALA A 102 17.95 -2.88 -5.78
N LEU A 103 17.43 -2.61 -4.58
CA LEU A 103 17.98 -3.10 -3.31
C LEU A 103 17.83 -4.61 -3.19
N GLU A 104 16.65 -5.15 -3.49
CA GLU A 104 16.43 -6.59 -3.46
C GLU A 104 17.34 -7.32 -4.44
N ALA A 105 17.51 -6.80 -5.65
CA ALA A 105 18.43 -7.37 -6.64
C ALA A 105 19.89 -7.36 -6.12
N LEU A 106 20.30 -6.29 -5.44
CA LEU A 106 21.62 -6.19 -4.83
C LEU A 106 21.82 -7.21 -3.70
N LEU A 107 20.82 -7.39 -2.83
CA LEU A 107 20.84 -8.37 -1.76
C LEU A 107 20.94 -9.81 -2.30
N ARG A 108 20.14 -10.15 -3.32
CA ARG A 108 20.25 -11.44 -4.01
C ARG A 108 21.64 -11.65 -4.60
N GLY A 109 22.26 -10.60 -5.15
CA GLY A 109 23.63 -10.65 -5.65
C GLY A 109 24.68 -10.91 -4.56
N ILE A 110 24.49 -10.35 -3.36
CA ILE A 110 25.33 -10.60 -2.19
C ILE A 110 25.16 -12.04 -1.70
N GLU A 111 23.92 -12.49 -1.53
CA GLU A 111 23.58 -13.87 -1.10
C GLU A 111 24.15 -14.92 -2.06
N ALA A 112 24.03 -14.70 -3.37
CA ALA A 112 24.61 -15.57 -4.37
C ALA A 112 26.14 -15.66 -4.23
N LYS A 113 26.81 -14.53 -3.92
CA LYS A 113 28.26 -14.50 -3.76
C LYS A 113 28.77 -15.07 -2.44
N MET A 114 27.95 -15.07 -1.37
CA MET A 114 28.32 -15.69 -0.10
C MET A 114 28.69 -17.18 -0.24
N ASN A 115 28.08 -17.87 -1.20
CA ASN A 115 28.32 -19.30 -1.47
C ASN A 115 29.42 -19.58 -2.51
N THR A 116 30.17 -18.54 -2.92
CA THR A 116 31.21 -18.64 -3.96
C THR A 116 32.59 -18.26 -3.41
N LYS A 117 33.63 -18.55 -4.19
CA LYS A 117 35.00 -18.18 -3.82
C LYS A 117 35.11 -16.67 -3.63
N PHE A 118 35.74 -16.24 -2.53
CA PHE A 118 35.92 -14.83 -2.24
C PHE A 118 36.80 -14.12 -3.29
N ILE A 119 36.22 -13.16 -4.00
CA ILE A 119 36.92 -12.29 -4.97
C ILE A 119 36.77 -10.84 -4.52
N LYS A 120 37.85 -10.28 -3.95
CA LYS A 120 37.86 -8.95 -3.31
C LYS A 120 37.25 -7.83 -4.16
N ASN A 121 37.56 -7.80 -5.46
CA ASN A 121 37.09 -6.73 -6.36
C ASN A 121 35.56 -6.76 -6.53
N GLU A 122 34.96 -7.94 -6.63
CA GLU A 122 33.51 -8.09 -6.79
C GLU A 122 32.75 -7.70 -5.51
N TRP A 123 33.33 -7.98 -4.35
CA TRP A 123 32.79 -7.53 -3.06
C TRP A 123 32.90 -6.02 -2.88
N LEU A 124 33.99 -5.39 -3.36
CA LEU A 124 34.14 -3.94 -3.35
C LEU A 124 33.07 -3.25 -4.21
N GLU A 125 32.78 -3.78 -5.40
CA GLU A 125 31.71 -3.23 -6.26
C GLU A 125 30.32 -3.29 -5.61
N LEU A 126 30.01 -4.40 -4.91
CA LEU A 126 28.77 -4.51 -4.15
C LEU A 126 28.72 -3.52 -2.99
N TYR A 127 29.84 -3.32 -2.29
CA TYR A 127 29.93 -2.38 -1.19
C TYR A 127 29.81 -0.92 -1.64
N ASP A 128 30.39 -0.57 -2.80
CA ASP A 128 30.25 0.76 -3.39
C ASP A 128 28.79 1.05 -3.78
N LYS A 129 28.07 0.06 -4.32
CA LYS A 129 26.62 0.16 -4.58
C LYS A 129 25.83 0.31 -3.28
N LEU A 130 26.16 -0.46 -2.24
CA LEU A 130 25.53 -0.33 -0.92
C LEU A 130 25.71 1.07 -0.33
N ARG A 131 26.90 1.66 -0.49
CA ARG A 131 27.23 2.99 0.05
C ARG A 131 26.38 4.11 -0.59
N GLN A 132 25.99 3.95 -1.86
CA GLN A 132 25.16 4.93 -2.55
C GLN A 132 23.75 5.00 -1.97
N ILE A 133 23.22 3.91 -1.39
CA ILE A 133 21.88 3.87 -0.78
C ILE A 133 21.72 4.90 0.34
N ASN A 134 22.77 5.13 1.13
CA ASN A 134 22.71 6.02 2.30
C ASN A 134 22.50 7.51 1.91
N THR A 135 22.93 7.88 0.70
CA THR A 135 22.70 9.21 0.11
C THR A 135 21.21 9.43 -0.21
N HIS A 136 20.45 8.36 -0.49
CA HIS A 136 19.02 8.41 -0.78
C HIS A 136 18.16 8.46 0.50
N PHE A 137 18.53 7.73 1.55
CA PHE A 137 17.85 7.81 2.86
C PHE A 137 18.01 9.18 3.55
N SER A 138 19.16 9.84 3.38
CA SER A 138 19.39 11.18 3.94
C SER A 138 18.45 12.26 3.36
N ARG A 139 17.93 12.06 2.14
CA ARG A 139 16.89 12.92 1.54
C ARG A 139 15.50 12.66 2.14
N LYS A 140 15.24 11.46 2.69
CA LYS A 140 13.96 11.12 3.36
C LYS A 140 13.78 11.84 4.70
N GLN A 141 14.87 12.08 5.45
CA GLN A 141 14.79 12.73 6.77
C GLN A 141 14.75 14.27 6.72
N LYS A 142 15.09 14.92 5.59
CA LYS A 142 15.21 16.38 5.45
C LYS A 142 14.07 17.05 4.70
N LYS A 143 12.82 16.62 4.88
CA LYS A 143 11.67 17.48 4.61
C LYS A 143 11.21 18.07 5.96
N PRO A 144 11.50 19.34 6.28
CA PRO A 144 10.80 19.98 7.39
C PRO A 144 9.32 20.01 7.02
N LEU A 145 8.50 19.44 7.90
CA LEU A 145 7.06 19.71 7.94
C LEU A 145 6.93 21.22 8.11
N LYS A 146 6.72 21.96 7.02
CA LYS A 146 6.27 23.34 7.13
C LYS A 146 4.79 23.27 7.49
N LEU A 147 4.52 23.39 8.79
CA LEU A 147 3.24 23.83 9.33
C LEU A 147 2.92 25.24 8.81
#